data_AF-A0A1B7VSF7-F1
#
_entry.id   AF-A0A1B7VSF7-F1
#
_cell.length_a   1.000
_cell.length_b   1.000
_cell.length_c   1.000
_cell.angle_alpha   90.00
_cell.angle_beta   90.00
_cell.angle_gamma   90.00
#
_symmetry.space_group_name_H-M   'P 1'
#
loop_
_entity.id
_entity.type
_entity.pdbx_description
1 polymer ?
#
loop_
_entity_poly.entity_id
_entity_poly.type
_entity_poly.pdbx_seq_one_letter_code
_entity_poly.pdbx_strand_id
1 'polypeptide(L)'
;MLFSRYPVIAPVALSIALLITSCSDSKTSQCQRLIKAVNHGTLLIDTKKGQQVSSSLKLSKDLKNVTQELEKLNLKDPKLKAFETSFIKIFDHLSQAIGKASKALGDTKTAEASSDGTIKIQKARKEIDSALTTAAKTAGKQSDTLGVQLNKYCSPEESIKN
;
A
#
# COMPACT_ATOMS: atom_id res chain seq x y z
N MET A 1 -60.40 59.92 -9.23
CA MET A 1 -59.50 59.09 -8.43
C MET A 1 -59.47 57.69 -9.04
N LEU A 2 -58.30 57.22 -9.46
CA LEU A 2 -57.77 55.84 -9.30
C LEU A 2 -56.66 55.58 -10.35
N PHE A 3 -55.44 55.44 -9.82
CA PHE A 3 -54.16 55.13 -10.48
C PHE A 3 -54.04 53.64 -10.82
N SER A 4 -53.31 53.31 -11.91
CA SER A 4 -52.26 52.25 -11.98
C SER A 4 -51.74 52.18 -13.43
N ARG A 5 -50.54 52.59 -13.88
CA ARG A 5 -49.12 52.31 -13.55
C ARG A 5 -48.72 50.83 -13.75
N TYR A 6 -48.11 50.55 -14.92
CA TYR A 6 -47.48 49.30 -15.39
C TYR A 6 -46.35 48.79 -14.47
N PRO A 7 -46.01 47.47 -14.52
CA PRO A 7 -44.72 47.11 -15.15
C PRO A 7 -44.74 45.75 -15.90
N VAL A 8 -44.18 45.67 -17.12
CA VAL A 8 -42.83 45.17 -17.46
C VAL A 8 -42.52 43.79 -16.85
N ILE A 9 -42.71 42.74 -17.67
CA ILE A 9 -42.26 41.37 -17.42
C ILE A 9 -40.78 41.27 -17.83
N ALA A 10 -39.87 41.21 -16.86
CA ALA A 10 -38.46 40.88 -17.10
C ALA A 10 -38.21 39.40 -16.76
N PRO A 11 -37.51 38.62 -17.61
CA PRO A 11 -37.17 37.25 -17.29
C PRO A 11 -35.98 37.25 -16.30
N VAL A 12 -36.20 36.69 -15.12
CA VAL A 12 -35.14 36.48 -14.12
C VAL A 12 -34.20 35.40 -14.65
N ALA A 13 -33.10 35.81 -15.27
CA ALA A 13 -31.97 34.95 -15.58
C ALA A 13 -31.26 34.59 -14.25
N LEU A 14 -31.69 33.50 -13.63
CA LEU A 14 -31.02 32.93 -12.47
C LEU A 14 -29.83 32.09 -12.96
N SER A 15 -28.74 32.73 -13.35
CA SER A 15 -27.46 32.05 -13.61
C SER A 15 -26.88 31.59 -12.27
N ILE A 16 -27.22 30.36 -11.86
CA ILE A 16 -26.50 29.67 -10.80
C ILE A 16 -25.12 29.33 -11.36
N ALA A 17 -24.14 30.21 -11.11
CA ALA A 17 -22.75 29.88 -11.31
C ALA A 17 -22.40 28.76 -10.32
N LEU A 18 -22.39 27.52 -10.81
CA LEU A 18 -21.81 26.37 -10.12
C LEU A 18 -20.35 26.72 -9.81
N LEU A 19 -20.07 27.01 -8.54
CA LEU A 19 -18.73 26.97 -7.99
C LEU A 19 -18.26 25.52 -8.05
N ILE A 20 -17.78 25.08 -9.20
CA ILE A 20 -16.84 23.96 -9.32
C ILE A 20 -15.55 24.43 -8.65
N THR A 21 -15.55 24.45 -7.32
CA THR A 21 -14.29 24.33 -6.57
C THR A 21 -13.73 22.99 -6.99
N SER A 22 -12.76 23.02 -7.91
CA SER A 22 -11.98 21.83 -8.19
C SER A 22 -11.42 21.36 -6.85
N CYS A 23 -11.82 20.17 -6.41
CA CYS A 23 -11.20 19.52 -5.26
C CYS A 23 -9.73 19.31 -5.61
N SER A 24 -8.90 20.31 -5.32
CA SER A 24 -7.46 20.12 -5.33
C SER A 24 -7.15 19.05 -4.30
N ASP A 25 -6.35 18.07 -4.71
CA ASP A 25 -6.03 16.91 -3.90
C ASP A 25 -5.21 17.33 -2.68
N SER A 26 -5.90 17.52 -1.56
CA SER A 26 -5.33 18.01 -0.31
C SER A 26 -4.24 17.06 0.22
N LYS A 27 -3.33 17.60 1.05
CA LYS A 27 -2.36 16.76 1.79
C LYS A 27 -3.07 15.65 2.57
N THR A 28 -4.20 15.96 3.19
CA THR A 28 -4.99 15.01 3.99
C THR A 28 -5.55 13.86 3.16
N SER A 29 -6.15 14.15 1.99
CA SER A 29 -6.67 13.11 1.08
C SER A 29 -5.57 12.23 0.50
N GLN A 30 -4.39 12.80 0.23
CA GLN A 30 -3.21 12.04 -0.18
C GLN A 30 -2.69 11.13 0.95
N CYS A 31 -2.60 11.66 2.16
CA CYS A 31 -2.21 10.92 3.36
C CYS A 31 -3.12 9.71 3.63
N GLN A 32 -4.43 9.90 3.59
CA GLN A 32 -5.40 8.83 3.82
C GLN A 32 -5.25 7.69 2.81
N ARG A 33 -5.05 8.02 1.53
CA ARG A 33 -4.86 7.01 0.48
C ARG A 33 -3.55 6.24 0.65
N LEU A 34 -2.45 6.93 0.95
CA LEU A 34 -1.16 6.29 1.18
C LEU A 34 -1.19 5.39 2.42
N ILE A 35 -1.69 5.88 3.56
CA ILE A 35 -1.81 5.10 4.80
C ILE A 35 -2.65 3.84 4.57
N LYS A 36 -3.76 3.94 3.83
CA LYS A 36 -4.62 2.79 3.53
C LYS A 36 -3.86 1.70 2.76
N ALA A 37 -3.15 2.06 1.70
CA ALA A 37 -2.38 1.11 0.90
C ALA A 37 -1.22 0.49 1.68
N VAL A 38 -0.53 1.29 2.50
CA VAL A 38 0.56 0.83 3.39
C VAL A 38 0.06 -0.16 4.43
N ASN A 39 -1.07 0.13 5.07
CA ASN A 39 -1.67 -0.75 6.06
C ASN A 39 -2.11 -2.07 5.44
N HIS A 40 -2.64 -2.04 4.21
CA HIS A 40 -2.96 -3.26 3.47
C HIS A 40 -1.71 -4.15 3.29
N GLY A 41 -0.59 -3.60 2.82
CA GLY A 41 0.67 -4.33 2.69
C GLY A 41 1.20 -4.87 4.02
N THR A 42 1.15 -4.06 5.07
CA THR A 42 1.63 -4.46 6.41
C THR A 42 0.80 -5.60 7.01
N LEU A 43 -0.53 -5.52 6.89
CA LEU A 43 -1.45 -6.58 7.33
C LEU A 43 -1.19 -7.92 6.61
N LEU A 44 -0.88 -7.88 5.31
CA LEU A 44 -0.52 -9.08 4.56
C LEU A 44 0.74 -9.74 5.12
N ILE A 45 1.77 -8.94 5.44
CA ILE A 45 3.01 -9.45 6.04
C ILE A 45 2.72 -10.08 7.40
N ASP A 46 1.98 -9.40 8.27
CA ASP A 46 1.70 -9.88 9.63
C ASP A 46 0.86 -11.15 9.65
N THR A 47 -0.16 -11.21 8.80
CA THR A 47 -1.07 -12.36 8.74
C THR A 47 -0.36 -13.60 8.18
N LYS A 48 0.63 -13.42 7.30
CA LYS A 48 1.28 -14.51 6.57
C LYS A 48 2.67 -14.87 7.09
N LYS A 49 3.19 -14.13 8.06
CA LYS A 49 4.46 -14.42 8.73
C LYS A 49 4.44 -15.82 9.36
N GLY A 50 5.39 -16.67 8.96
CA GLY A 50 5.53 -18.03 9.48
C GLY A 50 4.50 -19.04 8.94
N GLN A 51 3.74 -18.71 7.89
CA GLN A 51 2.85 -19.67 7.22
C GLN A 51 3.58 -20.49 6.15
N GLN A 52 2.95 -21.59 5.72
CA GLN A 52 3.48 -22.53 4.71
C GLN A 52 3.88 -21.85 3.37
N VAL A 53 4.58 -22.62 2.54
CA VAL A 53 5.15 -22.21 1.26
C VAL A 53 4.09 -21.73 0.26
N SER A 54 2.93 -22.38 0.20
CA SER A 54 1.83 -21.97 -0.70
C SER A 54 1.28 -20.59 -0.32
N SER A 55 1.17 -20.31 0.99
CA SER A 55 0.87 -18.97 1.50
C SER A 55 1.99 -17.96 1.22
N SER A 56 3.25 -18.41 1.14
CA SER A 56 4.39 -17.54 0.79
C SER A 56 4.32 -17.09 -0.67
N LEU A 57 4.06 -17.98 -1.63
CA LEU A 57 3.91 -17.58 -3.03
C LEU A 57 2.73 -16.60 -3.24
N LYS A 58 1.61 -16.83 -2.54
CA LYS A 58 0.48 -15.90 -2.56
C LYS A 58 0.87 -14.54 -1.97
N LEU A 59 1.52 -14.51 -0.80
CA LEU A 59 2.01 -13.28 -0.18
C LEU A 59 2.92 -12.49 -1.13
N SER A 60 3.82 -13.15 -1.86
CA SER A 60 4.66 -12.50 -2.87
C SER A 60 3.81 -11.75 -3.91
N LYS A 61 2.78 -12.41 -4.47
CA LYS A 61 1.88 -11.78 -5.46
C LYS A 61 1.05 -10.66 -4.85
N ASP A 62 0.50 -10.87 -3.66
CA ASP A 62 -0.32 -9.87 -2.98
C ASP A 62 0.50 -8.61 -2.66
N LEU A 63 1.75 -8.75 -2.20
CA LEU A 63 2.66 -7.62 -2.00
C LEU A 63 3.02 -6.92 -3.32
N LYS A 64 3.19 -7.67 -4.41
CA LYS A 64 3.42 -7.05 -5.73
C LYS A 64 2.21 -6.22 -6.16
N ASN A 65 0.99 -6.69 -5.91
CA ASN A 65 -0.21 -5.91 -6.17
C ASN A 65 -0.26 -4.63 -5.33
N VAL A 66 0.11 -4.69 -4.04
CA VAL A 66 0.20 -3.49 -3.20
C VAL A 66 1.22 -2.49 -3.76
N THR A 67 2.36 -2.93 -4.30
CA THR A 67 3.31 -1.99 -4.93
C THR A 67 2.70 -1.27 -6.14
N GLN A 68 1.90 -1.98 -6.95
CA GLN A 68 1.18 -1.38 -8.08
C GLN A 68 0.04 -0.46 -7.63
N GLU A 69 -0.63 -0.77 -6.51
CA GLU A 69 -1.63 0.12 -5.90
C GLU A 69 -0.97 1.42 -5.42
N LEU A 70 0.20 1.33 -4.80
CA LEU A 70 1.00 2.48 -4.35
C LEU A 70 1.40 3.37 -5.53
N GLU A 71 1.98 2.80 -6.59
CA GLU A 71 2.39 3.55 -7.80
C GLU A 71 1.22 4.31 -8.45
N LYS A 72 0.00 3.77 -8.36
CA LYS A 72 -1.21 4.37 -8.92
C LYS A 72 -1.78 5.51 -8.07
N LEU A 73 -1.27 5.74 -6.86
CA LEU A 73 -1.77 6.81 -6.00
C LEU A 73 -1.51 8.20 -6.58
N ASN A 74 -0.48 8.33 -7.43
CA ASN A 74 -0.09 9.56 -8.12
C ASN A 74 -0.09 10.76 -7.15
N LEU A 75 0.58 10.59 -6.01
CA LEU A 75 0.66 11.60 -4.97
C LEU A 75 1.33 12.86 -5.53
N LYS A 76 0.94 14.03 -5.05
CA LYS A 76 1.50 15.33 -5.47
C LYS A 76 2.47 15.89 -4.45
N ASP A 77 2.23 15.64 -3.17
CA ASP A 77 3.11 16.06 -2.08
C ASP A 77 4.48 15.36 -2.18
N PRO A 78 5.61 16.09 -2.27
CA PRO A 78 6.93 15.50 -2.45
C PRO A 78 7.35 14.54 -1.33
N LYS A 79 6.95 14.83 -0.08
CA LYS A 79 7.29 14.00 1.07
C LYS A 79 6.44 12.74 1.10
N LEU A 80 5.16 12.83 0.70
CA LEU A 80 4.33 11.64 0.50
C LEU A 80 4.85 10.75 -0.64
N LYS A 81 5.33 11.33 -1.75
CA LYS A 81 6.01 10.56 -2.82
C LYS A 81 7.25 9.81 -2.30
N ALA A 82 8.02 10.44 -1.41
CA ALA A 82 9.19 9.81 -0.82
C ALA A 82 8.81 8.63 0.10
N PHE A 83 7.73 8.78 0.89
CA PHE A 83 7.17 7.68 1.67
C PHE A 83 6.67 6.56 0.76
N GLU A 84 5.85 6.88 -0.25
CA GLU A 84 5.34 5.94 -1.26
C GLU A 84 6.47 5.12 -1.88
N THR A 85 7.51 5.80 -2.39
CA THR A 85 8.70 5.16 -2.98
C THR A 85 9.39 4.21 -1.99
N SER A 86 9.46 4.58 -0.72
CA SER A 86 10.10 3.77 0.32
C SER A 86 9.28 2.52 0.65
N PHE A 87 7.96 2.63 0.74
CA PHE A 87 7.08 1.47 0.91
C PHE A 87 7.08 0.54 -0.30
N ILE A 88 7.06 1.10 -1.53
CA ILE A 88 7.19 0.33 -2.76
C ILE A 88 8.46 -0.53 -2.70
N LYS A 89 9.61 0.07 -2.34
CA LYS A 89 10.88 -0.67 -2.22
C LYS A 89 10.82 -1.80 -1.19
N ILE A 90 10.24 -1.55 -0.01
CA ILE A 90 10.14 -2.57 1.05
C ILE A 90 9.27 -3.74 0.57
N PHE A 91 8.08 -3.46 0.06
CA PHE A 91 7.14 -4.51 -0.36
C PHE A 91 7.59 -5.23 -1.63
N ASP A 92 8.19 -4.54 -2.59
CA ASP A 92 8.72 -5.15 -3.82
C ASP A 92 9.92 -6.05 -3.52
N HIS A 93 10.86 -5.60 -2.68
CA HIS A 93 12.00 -6.42 -2.28
C HIS A 93 11.53 -7.69 -1.57
N LEU A 94 10.58 -7.57 -0.64
CA LEU A 94 10.01 -8.73 0.05
C LEU A 94 9.27 -9.65 -0.94
N SER A 95 8.45 -9.10 -1.83
CA SER A 95 7.73 -9.85 -2.87
C SER A 95 8.69 -10.69 -3.71
N GLN A 96 9.78 -10.08 -4.21
CA GLN A 96 10.77 -10.75 -5.04
C GLN A 96 11.51 -11.85 -4.27
N ALA A 97 11.94 -11.57 -3.03
CA ALA A 97 12.63 -12.53 -2.19
C ALA A 97 11.74 -13.77 -1.95
N ILE A 98 10.47 -13.55 -1.62
CA ILE A 98 9.52 -14.64 -1.38
C ILE A 98 9.21 -15.41 -2.66
N GLY A 99 9.03 -14.72 -3.79
CA GLY A 99 8.77 -15.36 -5.08
C GLY A 99 9.90 -16.29 -5.51
N LYS A 100 11.15 -15.81 -5.42
CA LYS A 100 12.36 -16.61 -5.73
C LYS A 100 12.46 -17.85 -4.85
N ALA A 101 12.31 -17.68 -3.55
CA ALA A 101 12.37 -18.77 -2.59
C ALA A 101 11.26 -19.81 -2.79
N SER A 102 10.02 -19.36 -3.00
CA SER A 102 8.87 -20.24 -3.23
C SER A 102 9.03 -21.05 -4.52
N LYS A 103 9.59 -20.45 -5.57
CA LYS A 103 9.89 -21.13 -6.83
C LYS A 103 10.99 -22.17 -6.66
N ALA A 104 12.11 -21.80 -6.06
CA ALA A 104 13.20 -22.74 -5.75
C ALA A 104 12.68 -23.95 -4.96
N LEU A 105 11.78 -23.71 -4.01
CA LEU A 105 11.17 -24.78 -3.23
C LEU A 105 10.16 -25.63 -4.00
N GLY A 106 9.46 -25.04 -4.97
CA GLY A 106 8.66 -25.77 -5.95
C GLY A 106 9.51 -26.71 -6.79
N ASP A 107 10.65 -26.21 -7.28
CA ASP A 107 11.57 -26.96 -8.14
C ASP A 107 12.22 -28.14 -7.39
N THR A 108 12.44 -28.04 -6.06
CA THR A 108 12.91 -29.21 -5.29
C THR A 108 11.93 -30.39 -5.24
N LYS A 109 10.66 -30.23 -5.66
CA LYS A 109 9.69 -31.35 -5.75
C LYS A 109 9.95 -32.28 -6.93
N THR A 110 10.75 -31.88 -7.90
CA THR A 110 11.06 -32.70 -9.10
C THR A 110 12.38 -33.48 -8.97
N ALA A 111 13.08 -33.35 -7.83
CA ALA A 111 14.33 -34.06 -7.57
C ALA A 111 14.08 -35.55 -7.24
N GLU A 112 15.07 -36.41 -7.56
CA GLU A 112 15.00 -37.86 -7.38
C GLU A 112 14.57 -38.28 -5.97
N ALA A 113 13.59 -39.20 -5.92
CA ALA A 113 13.07 -39.77 -4.68
C ALA A 113 14.02 -40.84 -4.12
N SER A 114 15.12 -40.40 -3.50
CA SER A 114 15.95 -41.23 -2.62
C SER A 114 15.77 -40.81 -1.16
N SER A 115 16.10 -41.69 -0.20
CA SER A 115 16.06 -41.36 1.24
C SER A 115 16.98 -40.17 1.56
N ASP A 116 18.21 -40.19 1.07
CA ASP A 116 19.19 -39.11 1.24
C ASP A 116 18.77 -37.83 0.51
N GLY A 117 18.19 -37.95 -0.70
CA GLY A 117 17.62 -36.83 -1.44
C GLY A 117 16.48 -36.16 -0.67
N THR A 118 15.60 -36.97 -0.07
CA THR A 118 14.46 -36.47 0.73
C THR A 118 14.92 -35.69 1.96
N ILE A 119 15.93 -36.20 2.70
CA ILE A 119 16.49 -35.50 3.86
C ILE A 119 17.10 -34.16 3.45
N LYS A 120 17.88 -34.13 2.36
CA LYS A 120 18.48 -32.90 1.83
C LYS A 120 17.42 -31.88 1.40
N ILE A 121 16.37 -32.33 0.72
CA ILE A 121 15.23 -31.48 0.32
C ILE A 121 14.55 -30.89 1.55
N GLN A 122 14.23 -31.71 2.57
CA GLN A 122 13.58 -31.24 3.79
C GLN A 122 14.41 -30.19 4.53
N LYS A 123 15.74 -30.38 4.62
CA LYS A 123 16.65 -29.40 5.21
C LYS A 123 16.62 -28.08 4.44
N ALA A 124 16.75 -28.14 3.11
CA ALA A 124 16.65 -26.96 2.25
C ALA A 124 15.30 -26.24 2.41
N ARG A 125 14.19 -26.98 2.57
CA ARG A 125 12.87 -26.38 2.84
C ARG A 125 12.87 -25.54 4.11
N LYS A 126 13.37 -26.11 5.21
CA LYS A 126 13.42 -25.41 6.51
C LYS A 126 14.30 -24.17 6.47
N GLU A 127 15.46 -24.25 5.81
CA GLU A 127 16.37 -23.10 5.66
C GLU A 127 15.72 -21.97 4.85
N ILE A 128 15.04 -22.32 3.76
CA ILE A 128 14.28 -21.37 2.94
C ILE A 128 13.14 -20.73 3.76
N ASP A 129 12.33 -21.52 4.45
CA ASP A 129 11.22 -21.02 5.27
C ASP A 129 11.70 -20.11 6.40
N SER A 130 12.85 -20.42 7.01
CA SER A 130 13.48 -19.60 8.05
C SER A 130 13.98 -18.25 7.50
N ALA A 131 14.65 -18.27 6.34
CA ALA A 131 15.11 -17.07 5.66
C ALA A 131 13.92 -16.17 5.27
N LEU A 132 12.83 -16.76 4.79
CA LEU A 132 11.59 -16.04 4.46
C LEU A 132 10.93 -15.41 5.68
N THR A 133 10.85 -16.15 6.77
CA THR A 133 10.31 -15.63 8.04
C THR A 133 11.13 -14.44 8.54
N THR A 134 12.45 -14.52 8.40
CA THR A 134 13.36 -13.42 8.78
C THR A 134 13.17 -12.21 7.88
N ALA A 135 13.12 -12.40 6.55
CA ALA A 135 12.88 -11.32 5.60
C ALA A 135 11.53 -10.63 5.86
N ALA A 136 10.46 -11.39 6.08
CA ALA A 136 9.14 -10.85 6.41
C ALA A 136 9.16 -10.07 7.73
N LYS A 137 9.86 -10.57 8.75
CA LYS A 137 10.01 -9.86 10.04
C LYS A 137 10.76 -8.54 9.88
N THR A 138 11.83 -8.53 9.08
CA THR A 138 12.62 -7.31 8.82
C THR A 138 11.80 -6.29 8.04
N ALA A 139 11.15 -6.71 6.96
CA ALA A 139 10.30 -5.84 6.16
C ALA A 139 9.11 -5.30 6.96
N GLY A 140 8.47 -6.13 7.79
CA GLY A 140 7.41 -5.69 8.72
C GLY A 140 7.91 -4.58 9.65
N LYS A 141 9.05 -4.78 10.32
CA LYS A 141 9.65 -3.75 11.18
C LYS A 141 9.99 -2.45 10.44
N GLN A 142 10.53 -2.55 9.23
CA GLN A 142 10.82 -1.38 8.40
C GLN A 142 9.53 -0.65 8.00
N SER A 143 8.49 -1.41 7.63
CA SER A 143 7.16 -0.89 7.31
C SER A 143 6.55 -0.17 8.52
N ASP A 144 6.59 -0.78 9.70
CA ASP A 144 6.07 -0.17 10.95
C ASP A 144 6.79 1.13 11.28
N THR A 145 8.13 1.12 11.21
CA THR A 145 8.95 2.30 11.49
C THR A 145 8.63 3.44 10.53
N LEU A 146 8.50 3.14 9.24
CA LEU A 146 8.15 4.11 8.23
C LEU A 146 6.69 4.58 8.37
N GLY A 147 5.80 3.68 8.78
CA GLY A 147 4.38 3.94 9.05
C GLY A 147 4.19 4.93 10.19
N VAL A 148 4.98 4.82 11.26
CA VAL A 148 4.98 5.81 12.36
C VAL A 148 5.39 7.19 11.84
N GLN A 149 6.42 7.27 11.00
CA GLN A 149 6.86 8.55 10.41
C GLN A 149 5.81 9.14 9.46
N LEU A 150 5.17 8.29 8.66
CA LEU A 150 4.06 8.67 7.79
C LEU A 150 2.89 9.22 8.61
N ASN A 151 2.46 8.49 9.65
CA ASN A 151 1.36 8.92 10.53
C ASN A 151 1.67 10.25 11.21
N LYS A 152 2.90 10.44 11.68
CA LYS A 152 3.35 11.72 12.25
C LYS A 152 3.27 12.85 11.22
N TYR A 153 3.70 12.62 9.98
CA TYR A 153 3.63 13.63 8.92
C TYR A 153 2.19 13.95 8.49
N CYS A 154 1.32 12.94 8.53
CA CYS A 154 -0.07 13.02 8.13
C CYS A 154 -1.03 13.47 9.24
N SER A 155 -0.53 13.58 10.47
CA SER A 155 -1.29 14.20 11.55
C SER A 155 -1.53 15.67 11.20
N PRO A 156 -2.72 16.21 11.48
CA PRO A 156 -2.90 17.65 11.47
C PRO A 156 -1.88 18.23 12.44
N GLU A 157 -1.03 19.14 11.95
CA GLU A 157 -0.20 19.93 12.87
C GLU A 157 -1.17 20.53 13.88
N GLU A 158 -0.88 20.40 15.19
CA GLU A 158 -1.51 21.25 16.17
C GLU A 158 -1.31 22.68 15.67
N SER A 159 -2.38 23.26 15.15
CA SER A 159 -2.43 24.64 14.73
C SER A 159 -1.87 25.48 15.87
N ILE A 160 -0.71 26.10 15.63
CA ILE A 160 -0.29 27.39 16.19
C ILE A 160 -0.95 27.67 17.56
N LYS A 161 -0.40 27.13 18.65
CA LYS A 161 -0.57 27.75 19.97
C LYS A 161 0.51 28.82 20.12
N ASN A 162 0.21 30.02 19.62
CA ASN A 162 0.37 31.33 20.25
C ASN A 162 0.20 32.44 19.22
#